data_AF-X1MH54-F1
#
_entry.id   AF-X1MH54-F1
#
_cell.length_a   1.000
_cell.length_b   1.000
_cell.length_c   1.000
_cell.angle_alpha   90.00
_cell.angle_beta   90.00
_cell.angle_gamma   90.00
#
_symmetry.space_group_name_H-M   'P 1'
#
loop_
_entity.id
_entity.type
_entity.pdbx_description
1 polymer ?
#
loop_
_entity_poly.entity_id
_entity_poly.type
_entity_poly.pdbx_seq_one_letter_code
_entity_poly.pdbx_strand_id
1 'polypeptide(L)'
;LILEPLASGEAVLTEDEKEVGIILADIGGGTTDIAVFKDGSIWHTAILPVAGYQLTRDVAIGLGLPFDVAEEMKKRYGSVMPVYESKIETTSTISENGHGVSYQDLCDIIRARVEEIIRLILLELPRSEYETLVPAGLVLTGGTANLSGIDALGRDILQLPVRVGTPTNIYGITDTLRDPAYATSVGLLLWGTKYRGTQTWKSRRFGIGLRHLISRIKNLFF
;
A
#
# COMPACT_ATOMS: atom_id res chain seq x y z
N LEU A 1 -13.25 13.69 -5.05
CA LEU A 1 -12.86 12.31 -5.38
C LEU A 1 -11.46 12.39 -5.96
N ILE A 2 -10.58 11.47 -5.55
CA ILE A 2 -9.17 11.41 -5.94
C ILE A 2 -8.86 9.97 -6.34
N LEU A 3 -7.90 9.79 -7.25
CA LEU A 3 -7.35 8.50 -7.60
C LEU A 3 -6.64 7.88 -6.38
N GLU A 4 -6.86 6.60 -6.11
CA GLU A 4 -6.29 5.90 -4.96
C GLU A 4 -4.75 5.91 -4.94
N PRO A 5 -4.05 5.52 -6.04
CA PRO A 5 -2.59 5.60 -6.07
C PRO A 5 -2.03 7.00 -5.83
N LEU A 6 -2.77 8.05 -6.20
CA LEU A 6 -2.37 9.43 -5.90
C LEU A 6 -2.46 9.70 -4.40
N ALA A 7 -3.52 9.23 -3.74
CA ALA A 7 -3.64 9.34 -2.30
C ALA A 7 -2.51 8.57 -1.59
N SER A 8 -2.32 7.29 -1.92
CA SER A 8 -1.24 6.48 -1.35
C SER A 8 0.13 7.14 -1.56
N GLY A 9 0.38 7.71 -2.75
CA GLY A 9 1.61 8.44 -3.06
C GLY A 9 1.85 9.67 -2.19
N GLU A 10 0.82 10.41 -1.78
CA GLU A 10 0.97 11.53 -0.83
C GLU A 10 1.41 11.07 0.56
N ALA A 11 1.13 9.82 0.94
CA ALA A 11 1.50 9.29 2.26
C ALA A 11 2.90 8.68 2.29
N VAL A 12 3.35 8.08 1.19
CA VAL A 12 4.53 7.18 1.20
C VAL A 12 5.67 7.59 0.29
N LEU A 13 5.47 8.53 -0.65
CA LEU A 13 6.51 9.01 -1.57
C LEU A 13 7.04 10.37 -1.13
N THR A 14 8.31 10.62 -1.40
CA THR A 14 8.91 11.96 -1.30
C THR A 14 8.70 12.74 -2.60
N GLU A 15 8.81 14.07 -2.55
CA GLU A 15 8.73 14.89 -3.76
C GLU A 15 9.91 14.63 -4.70
N ASP A 16 11.11 14.35 -4.17
CA ASP A 16 12.29 14.01 -4.96
C ASP A 16 12.09 12.70 -5.74
N GLU A 17 11.48 11.68 -5.12
CA GLU A 17 11.14 10.42 -5.79
C GLU A 17 10.15 10.65 -6.95
N LYS A 18 9.13 11.49 -6.74
CA LYS A 18 8.13 11.85 -7.78
C LYS A 18 8.76 12.65 -8.93
N GLU A 19 9.72 13.52 -8.64
CA GLU A 19 10.40 14.34 -9.64
C GLU A 19 11.32 13.48 -10.51
N VAL A 20 12.18 12.68 -9.88
CA VAL A 20 13.20 11.86 -10.54
C VAL A 20 12.61 10.71 -11.35
N GLY A 21 11.53 10.11 -10.84
CA GLY A 21 10.81 9.02 -11.49
C GLY A 21 10.74 7.79 -10.59
N ILE A 22 9.53 7.37 -10.22
CA ILE A 22 9.31 6.23 -9.31
C ILE A 22 8.03 5.46 -9.64
N ILE A 23 8.04 4.15 -9.38
CA ILE A 23 6.85 3.30 -9.37
C ILE A 23 6.30 3.23 -7.95
N LEU A 24 5.00 3.46 -7.79
CA LEU A 24 4.24 3.08 -6.61
C LEU A 24 3.36 1.88 -6.97
N ALA A 25 3.49 0.78 -6.23
CA ALA A 25 2.62 -0.38 -6.34
C ALA A 25 1.93 -0.66 -5.00
N ASP A 26 0.61 -0.52 -4.97
CA ASP A 26 -0.25 -0.88 -3.84
C ASP A 26 -0.74 -2.30 -4.03
N ILE A 27 -0.19 -3.25 -3.25
CA ILE A 27 -0.53 -4.67 -3.35
C ILE A 27 -1.56 -5.00 -2.27
N GLY A 28 -2.83 -4.85 -2.64
CA GLY A 28 -3.97 -5.13 -1.79
C GLY A 28 -4.29 -6.61 -1.64
N GLY A 29 -5.55 -6.92 -1.31
CA GLY A 29 -6.05 -8.29 -1.27
C GLY A 29 -6.37 -8.83 -2.67
N GLY A 30 -7.09 -8.05 -3.49
CA GLY A 30 -7.58 -8.50 -4.80
C GLY A 30 -6.83 -7.92 -6.01
N THR A 31 -6.25 -6.72 -5.87
CA THR A 31 -5.62 -5.97 -6.96
C THR A 31 -4.24 -5.45 -6.55
N THR A 32 -3.39 -5.30 -7.56
CA THR A 32 -2.19 -4.49 -7.47
C THR A 32 -2.40 -3.23 -8.30
N ASP A 33 -2.48 -2.10 -7.63
CA ASP A 33 -2.68 -0.80 -8.25
C ASP A 33 -1.33 -0.10 -8.46
N ILE A 34 -1.03 0.27 -9.70
CA ILE A 34 0.26 0.81 -10.12
C ILE A 34 0.10 2.27 -10.51
N ALA A 35 1.01 3.12 -10.04
CA ALA A 35 1.20 4.47 -10.55
C ALA A 35 2.68 4.77 -10.77
N VAL A 36 3.00 5.32 -11.93
CA VAL A 36 4.33 5.83 -12.26
C VAL A 36 4.31 7.34 -12.13
N PHE A 37 5.18 7.87 -11.30
CA PHE A 37 5.39 9.31 -11.14
C PHE A 37 6.67 9.72 -11.87
N LYS A 38 6.65 10.90 -12.50
CA LYS A 38 7.81 11.55 -13.13
C LYS A 38 7.54 13.04 -13.30
N ASP A 39 8.56 13.89 -13.14
CA ASP A 39 8.44 15.35 -13.24
C ASP A 39 7.31 15.89 -12.30
N GLY A 40 7.22 15.30 -11.10
CA GLY A 40 6.28 15.68 -10.05
C GLY A 40 4.82 15.28 -10.31
N SER A 41 4.54 14.55 -11.39
CA SER A 41 3.19 14.22 -11.85
C SER A 41 3.00 12.73 -12.13
N ILE A 42 1.75 12.27 -12.14
CA ILE A 42 1.43 10.90 -12.57
C ILE A 42 1.58 10.82 -14.10
N TRP A 43 2.42 9.88 -14.54
CA TRP A 43 2.70 9.61 -15.94
C TRP A 43 1.93 8.40 -16.48
N HIS A 44 1.71 7.38 -15.66
CA HIS A 44 1.00 6.16 -16.03
C HIS A 44 0.31 5.53 -14.82
N THR A 45 -0.82 4.85 -15.05
CA THR A 45 -1.52 4.06 -14.03
C THR A 45 -2.07 2.79 -14.63
N ALA A 46 -2.04 1.69 -13.88
CA ALA A 46 -2.58 0.41 -14.28
C ALA A 46 -3.09 -0.37 -13.07
N ILE A 47 -3.93 -1.39 -13.32
CA ILE A 47 -4.47 -2.26 -12.29
C ILE A 47 -4.27 -3.70 -12.74
N LEU A 48 -3.55 -4.47 -11.94
CA LEU A 48 -3.38 -5.90 -12.15
C LEU A 48 -4.37 -6.67 -11.28
N PRO A 49 -5.14 -7.64 -11.83
CA PRO A 49 -6.09 -8.44 -11.06
C PRO A 49 -5.41 -9.59 -10.30
N VAL A 50 -4.25 -9.31 -9.69
CA VAL A 50 -3.45 -10.25 -8.88
C VAL A 50 -2.82 -9.53 -7.70
N ALA A 51 -2.98 -10.09 -6.49
CA ALA A 51 -2.46 -9.56 -5.25
C ALA A 51 -2.49 -10.62 -4.12
N GLY A 52 -2.74 -10.21 -2.88
CA GLY A 52 -2.67 -11.03 -1.67
C GLY A 52 -3.52 -12.30 -1.67
N TYR A 53 -4.70 -12.31 -2.31
CA TYR A 53 -5.58 -13.48 -2.34
C TYR A 53 -5.05 -14.63 -3.19
N GLN A 54 -4.30 -14.33 -4.25
CA GLN A 54 -3.66 -15.35 -5.08
C GLN A 54 -2.55 -16.04 -4.30
N LEU A 55 -1.81 -15.32 -3.45
CA LEU A 55 -0.83 -15.93 -2.54
C LEU A 55 -1.51 -16.92 -1.60
N THR A 56 -2.61 -16.51 -0.97
CA THR A 56 -3.39 -17.36 -0.05
C THR A 56 -3.92 -18.60 -0.76
N ARG A 57 -4.43 -18.42 -1.98
CA ARG A 57 -4.97 -19.51 -2.78
C ARG A 57 -3.90 -20.52 -3.18
N ASP A 58 -2.71 -20.04 -3.54
CA ASP A 58 -1.59 -20.92 -3.88
C ASP A 58 -1.11 -21.72 -2.67
N VAL A 59 -1.02 -21.09 -1.50
CA VAL A 59 -0.70 -21.78 -0.23
C VAL A 59 -1.77 -22.83 0.10
N ALA A 60 -3.05 -22.46 -0.01
CA ALA A 60 -4.16 -23.38 0.26
C ALA A 60 -4.11 -24.62 -0.64
N ILE A 61 -3.89 -24.43 -1.94
CA ILE A 61 -3.83 -25.52 -2.92
C ILE A 61 -2.54 -26.32 -2.76
N GLY A 62 -1.39 -25.65 -2.67
CA GLY A 62 -0.07 -26.27 -2.64
C GLY A 62 0.19 -27.08 -1.37
N LEU A 63 -0.37 -26.66 -0.24
CA LEU A 63 -0.21 -27.33 1.06
C LEU A 63 -1.46 -28.10 1.52
N GLY A 64 -2.54 -28.10 0.74
CA GLY A 64 -3.77 -28.80 1.08
C GLY A 64 -4.49 -28.24 2.32
N LEU A 65 -4.53 -26.92 2.46
CA LEU A 65 -5.10 -26.22 3.62
C LEU A 65 -6.45 -25.57 3.29
N PRO A 66 -7.36 -25.44 4.27
CA PRO A 66 -8.47 -24.48 4.19
C PRO A 66 -7.95 -23.05 3.94
N PHE A 67 -8.70 -22.25 3.17
CA PHE A 67 -8.26 -20.91 2.74
C PHE A 67 -7.98 -19.96 3.91
N ASP A 68 -8.81 -20.01 4.95
CA ASP A 68 -8.65 -19.24 6.18
C ASP A 68 -7.36 -19.64 6.93
N VAL A 69 -7.08 -20.94 7.05
CA VAL A 69 -5.83 -21.45 7.65
C VAL A 69 -4.62 -21.00 6.83
N ALA A 70 -4.70 -21.06 5.50
CA ALA A 70 -3.64 -20.59 4.61
C ALA A 70 -3.39 -19.07 4.77
N GLU A 71 -4.43 -18.26 4.93
CA GLU A 71 -4.31 -16.81 5.16
C GLU A 71 -3.60 -16.53 6.49
N GLU A 72 -4.00 -17.23 7.55
CA GLU A 72 -3.38 -17.10 8.86
C GLU A 72 -1.90 -17.48 8.84
N MET A 73 -1.58 -18.63 8.22
CA MET A 73 -0.20 -19.08 8.07
C MET A 73 0.64 -18.10 7.23
N LYS A 74 0.11 -17.62 6.10
CA LYS A 74 0.78 -16.61 5.25
C LYS A 74 1.09 -15.34 6.05
N LYS A 75 0.12 -14.82 6.81
CA LYS A 75 0.30 -13.58 7.59
C LYS A 75 1.26 -13.76 8.77
N ARG A 76 1.23 -14.92 9.44
CA ARG A 76 2.02 -15.15 10.67
C ARG A 76 3.45 -15.60 10.37
N TYR A 77 3.63 -16.45 9.36
CA TYR A 77 4.90 -17.13 9.09
C TYR A 77 5.51 -16.77 7.73
N GLY A 78 4.73 -16.18 6.82
CA GLY A 78 5.18 -15.92 5.45
C GLY A 78 6.41 -15.03 5.38
N SER A 79 7.42 -15.51 4.65
CA SER A 79 8.62 -14.76 4.27
C SER A 79 9.00 -15.11 2.85
N VAL A 80 9.48 -14.13 2.08
CA VAL A 80 10.00 -14.37 0.73
C VAL A 80 11.52 -14.47 0.69
N MET A 81 12.20 -14.20 1.81
CA MET A 81 13.65 -14.37 1.99
C MET A 81 13.90 -15.19 3.27
N PRO A 82 13.51 -16.49 3.30
CA PRO A 82 13.74 -17.33 4.47
C PRO A 82 15.25 -17.45 4.76
N VAL A 83 15.63 -17.31 6.03
CA VAL A 83 17.02 -17.46 6.47
C VAL A 83 17.33 -18.95 6.61
N TYR A 84 18.16 -19.48 5.71
CA TYR A 84 18.64 -20.87 5.74
C TYR A 84 19.86 -21.01 6.66
N GLU A 85 19.73 -20.68 7.95
CA GLU A 85 20.84 -20.87 8.89
C GLU A 85 20.99 -22.36 9.24
N SER A 86 21.93 -23.02 8.55
CA SER A 86 22.41 -24.38 8.77
C SER A 86 21.37 -25.50 8.57
N LYS A 87 21.82 -26.62 7.99
CA LYS A 87 21.04 -27.81 7.58
C LYS A 87 20.25 -28.52 8.69
N ILE A 88 20.14 -27.96 9.89
CA ILE A 88 19.53 -28.57 11.07
C ILE A 88 18.14 -27.97 11.36
N GLU A 89 17.82 -26.76 10.88
CA GLU A 89 16.51 -26.09 11.13
C GLU A 89 15.59 -26.00 9.89
N THR A 90 16.06 -26.45 8.73
CA THR A 90 15.37 -26.37 7.42
C THR A 90 14.16 -27.31 7.25
N THR A 91 13.75 -27.99 8.32
CA THR A 91 12.56 -28.88 8.39
C THR A 91 11.68 -28.52 9.59
N SER A 92 11.59 -27.23 9.92
CA SER A 92 10.66 -26.77 10.93
C SER A 92 9.23 -26.92 10.40
N THR A 93 8.46 -27.79 11.07
CA THR A 93 7.03 -27.89 10.85
C THR A 93 6.37 -26.77 11.63
N ILE A 94 5.60 -25.93 10.93
CA ILE A 94 4.72 -24.94 11.55
C ILE A 94 3.30 -25.50 11.58
N SER A 95 2.50 -25.06 12.55
CA SER A 95 1.12 -25.51 12.66
C SER A 95 0.18 -24.36 13.00
N GLU A 96 -0.99 -24.37 12.37
CA GLU A 96 -2.09 -23.45 12.65
C GLU A 96 -3.41 -24.23 12.59
N ASN A 97 -4.30 -24.03 13.56
CA ASN A 97 -5.62 -24.66 13.63
C ASN A 97 -5.59 -26.19 13.38
N GLY A 98 -4.61 -26.89 13.94
CA GLY A 98 -4.46 -28.34 13.82
C GLY A 98 -3.88 -28.84 12.48
N HIS A 99 -3.50 -27.94 11.56
CA HIS A 99 -2.85 -28.29 10.30
C HIS A 99 -1.35 -28.01 10.42
N GLY A 100 -0.50 -29.01 10.12
CA GLY A 100 0.94 -28.89 10.14
C GLY A 100 1.52 -28.89 8.72
N VAL A 101 2.43 -27.96 8.43
CA VAL A 101 3.10 -27.84 7.12
C VAL A 101 4.59 -27.52 7.27
N SER A 102 5.36 -27.81 6.24
CA SER A 102 6.75 -27.37 6.12
C SER A 102 6.80 -25.84 6.03
N TYR A 103 7.57 -25.20 6.92
CA TYR A 103 7.84 -23.76 6.83
C TYR A 103 8.46 -23.39 5.48
N GLN A 104 9.35 -24.25 5.00
CA GLN A 104 10.05 -24.06 3.74
C GLN A 104 9.07 -24.04 2.56
N ASP A 105 8.18 -25.03 2.50
CA ASP A 105 7.22 -25.15 1.39
C ASP A 105 6.26 -23.94 1.36
N LEU A 106 5.84 -23.45 2.54
CA LEU A 106 5.06 -22.21 2.65
C LEU A 106 5.82 -21.02 2.05
N CYS A 107 7.07 -20.81 2.47
CA CYS A 107 7.90 -19.72 2.00
C CYS A 107 8.18 -19.79 0.49
N ASP A 108 8.43 -20.98 -0.05
CA ASP A 108 8.71 -21.17 -1.47
C ASP A 108 7.49 -20.86 -2.34
N ILE A 109 6.29 -21.28 -1.92
CA ILE A 109 5.04 -20.95 -2.62
C ILE A 109 4.80 -19.43 -2.59
N ILE A 110 4.94 -18.79 -1.43
CA ILE A 110 4.75 -17.34 -1.29
C ILE A 110 5.76 -16.58 -2.15
N ARG A 111 7.04 -16.96 -2.10
CA ARG A 111 8.11 -16.34 -2.88
C ARG A 111 7.82 -16.40 -4.37
N ALA A 112 7.42 -17.57 -4.89
CA ALA A 112 7.12 -17.74 -6.31
C ALA A 112 6.01 -16.79 -6.79
N ARG A 113 4.92 -16.65 -6.01
CA ARG A 113 3.83 -15.72 -6.37
C ARG A 113 4.23 -14.25 -6.26
N VAL A 114 5.02 -13.89 -5.25
CA VAL A 114 5.51 -12.50 -5.11
C VAL A 114 6.45 -12.15 -6.25
N GLU A 115 7.33 -13.07 -6.65
CA GLU A 115 8.21 -12.90 -7.82
C GLU A 115 7.41 -12.65 -9.10
N GLU A 116 6.33 -13.42 -9.31
CA GLU A 116 5.43 -13.20 -10.43
C GLU A 116 4.76 -11.82 -10.40
N ILE A 117 4.22 -11.40 -9.24
CA ILE A 117 3.59 -10.06 -9.10
C ILE A 117 4.59 -8.95 -9.44
N ILE A 118 5.83 -9.03 -8.92
CA ILE A 118 6.87 -8.05 -9.19
C ILE A 118 7.21 -7.99 -10.68
N ARG A 119 7.28 -9.16 -11.35
CA ARG A 119 7.49 -9.22 -12.81
C ARG A 119 6.31 -8.66 -13.59
N LEU A 120 5.08 -8.90 -13.16
CA LEU A 120 3.89 -8.35 -13.80
C LEU A 120 3.83 -6.82 -13.67
N ILE A 121 4.22 -6.26 -12.51
CA ILE A 121 4.36 -4.80 -12.35
C ILE A 121 5.33 -4.23 -13.38
N LEU A 122 6.47 -4.91 -13.61
CA LEU A 122 7.46 -4.48 -14.59
C LEU A 122 6.95 -4.58 -16.04
N LEU A 123 6.26 -5.68 -16.36
CA LEU A 123 5.70 -5.93 -17.69
C LEU A 123 4.60 -4.95 -18.07
N GLU A 124 3.91 -4.37 -17.09
CA GLU A 124 2.88 -3.36 -17.32
C GLU A 124 3.48 -2.00 -17.73
N LEU A 125 4.77 -1.75 -17.49
CA LEU A 125 5.38 -0.49 -17.87
C LEU A 125 5.43 -0.31 -19.39
N PRO A 126 5.03 0.85 -19.92
CA PRO A 126 4.85 1.04 -21.37
C PRO A 126 6.16 1.18 -22.18
N ARG A 127 7.34 1.06 -21.54
CA ARG A 127 8.65 1.15 -22.18
C ARG A 127 9.58 0.06 -21.67
N SER A 128 10.39 -0.48 -22.58
CA SER A 128 11.41 -1.49 -22.27
C SER A 128 12.57 -0.94 -21.41
N GLU A 129 12.83 0.37 -21.44
CA GLU A 129 13.96 1.01 -20.74
C GLU A 129 13.50 1.67 -19.43
N TYR A 130 12.85 0.89 -18.57
CA TYR A 130 12.28 1.39 -17.31
C TYR A 130 13.33 1.99 -16.35
N GLU A 131 14.60 1.56 -16.40
CA GLU A 131 15.69 2.13 -15.59
C GLU A 131 15.88 3.63 -15.83
N THR A 132 15.63 4.10 -17.05
CA THR A 132 15.68 5.54 -17.40
C THR A 132 14.40 6.28 -17.04
N LEU A 133 13.29 5.56 -16.94
CA LEU A 133 11.97 6.10 -16.64
C LEU A 133 11.81 6.33 -15.14
N VAL A 134 12.24 5.35 -14.33
CA VAL A 134 12.04 5.30 -12.88
C VAL A 134 13.36 5.04 -12.12
N PRO A 135 14.36 5.93 -12.23
CA PRO A 135 15.65 5.74 -11.56
C PRO A 135 15.56 5.70 -10.02
N ALA A 136 14.49 6.23 -9.42
CA ALA A 136 14.24 6.09 -7.98
C ALA A 136 13.65 4.71 -7.60
N GLY A 137 13.28 3.89 -8.58
CA GLY A 137 12.92 2.49 -8.41
C GLY A 137 11.45 2.26 -8.09
N LEU A 138 11.17 1.42 -7.08
CA LEU A 138 9.84 0.93 -6.72
C LEU A 138 9.55 1.09 -5.23
N VAL A 139 8.39 1.63 -4.91
CA VAL A 139 7.82 1.66 -3.56
C VAL A 139 6.62 0.72 -3.51
N LEU A 140 6.71 -0.28 -2.64
CA LEU A 140 5.66 -1.26 -2.37
C LEU A 140 4.81 -0.79 -1.19
N THR A 141 3.49 -0.80 -1.34
CA THR A 141 2.55 -0.50 -0.25
C THR A 141 1.36 -1.45 -0.26
N GLY A 142 0.37 -1.21 0.59
CA GLY A 142 -0.77 -2.12 0.77
C GLY A 142 -0.49 -3.26 1.73
N GLY A 143 -1.52 -4.07 2.00
CA GLY A 143 -1.44 -5.12 3.02
C GLY A 143 -0.43 -6.23 2.72
N THR A 144 -0.23 -6.56 1.44
CA THR A 144 0.72 -7.61 1.03
C THR A 144 2.18 -7.15 1.15
N ALA A 145 2.44 -5.84 1.14
CA ALA A 145 3.78 -5.30 1.36
C ALA A 145 4.34 -5.52 2.77
N ASN A 146 3.52 -6.05 3.70
CA ASN A 146 3.98 -6.51 5.02
C ASN A 146 4.73 -7.86 4.99
N LEU A 147 4.78 -8.56 3.85
CA LEU A 147 5.54 -9.81 3.74
C LEU A 147 7.03 -9.57 3.96
N SER A 148 7.61 -10.37 4.85
CA SER A 148 9.02 -10.24 5.22
C SER A 148 9.94 -10.48 4.02
N GLY A 149 10.84 -9.53 3.76
CA GLY A 149 11.82 -9.58 2.67
C GLY A 149 11.30 -9.18 1.29
N ILE A 150 10.07 -8.66 1.16
CA ILE A 150 9.48 -8.32 -0.15
C ILE A 150 10.27 -7.26 -0.92
N ASP A 151 10.83 -6.26 -0.22
CA ASP A 151 11.70 -5.24 -0.79
C ASP A 151 13.04 -5.83 -1.27
N ALA A 152 13.62 -6.74 -0.49
CA ALA A 152 14.87 -7.41 -0.84
C ALA A 152 14.68 -8.29 -2.09
N LEU A 153 13.60 -9.08 -2.14
CA LEU A 153 13.25 -9.83 -3.33
C LEU A 153 13.01 -8.92 -4.54
N GLY A 154 12.31 -7.80 -4.35
CA GLY A 154 12.12 -6.80 -5.39
C GLY A 154 13.43 -6.24 -5.93
N ARG A 155 14.38 -5.90 -5.05
CA ARG A 155 15.73 -5.45 -5.45
C ARG A 155 16.46 -6.52 -6.26
N ASP A 156 16.40 -7.78 -5.83
CA ASP A 156 17.03 -8.90 -6.53
C ASP A 156 16.46 -9.11 -7.94
N ILE A 157 15.13 -9.00 -8.10
CA ILE A 157 14.46 -9.20 -9.39
C ILE A 157 14.68 -8.00 -10.33
N LEU A 158 14.50 -6.79 -9.82
CA LEU A 158 14.44 -5.59 -10.65
C LEU A 158 15.80 -4.93 -10.89
N GLN A 159 16.80 -5.24 -10.06
CA GLN A 159 18.11 -4.56 -10.06
C GLN A 159 17.98 -3.01 -9.92
N LEU A 160 16.91 -2.58 -9.23
CA LEU A 160 16.60 -1.18 -8.93
C LEU A 160 16.37 -1.01 -7.42
N PRO A 161 16.45 0.22 -6.88
CA PRO A 161 16.02 0.48 -5.51
C PRO A 161 14.56 0.02 -5.29
N VAL A 162 14.33 -0.81 -4.28
CA VAL A 162 12.98 -1.19 -3.84
C VAL A 162 12.88 -1.02 -2.33
N ARG A 163 11.78 -0.42 -1.87
CA ARG A 163 11.47 -0.25 -0.45
C ARG A 163 9.98 -0.44 -0.17
N VAL A 164 9.65 -0.76 1.07
CA VAL A 164 8.26 -0.69 1.56
C VAL A 164 7.93 0.75 1.95
N GLY A 165 6.82 1.27 1.43
CA GLY A 165 6.28 2.58 1.72
C GLY A 165 5.30 2.52 2.88
N THR A 166 5.68 3.10 4.02
CA THR A 166 4.80 3.33 5.16
C THR A 166 4.41 4.80 5.23
N PRO A 167 3.20 5.12 5.74
CA PRO A 167 2.83 6.50 5.96
C PRO A 167 3.76 7.17 6.97
N THR A 168 4.34 8.31 6.61
CA THR A 168 5.25 9.08 7.46
C THR A 168 4.74 10.51 7.71
N ASN A 169 5.33 11.20 8.69
CA ASN A 169 5.12 12.63 8.95
C ASN A 169 3.70 13.07 9.37
N ILE A 170 3.03 12.27 10.22
CA ILE A 170 1.71 12.66 10.74
C ILE A 170 1.74 12.81 12.25
N TYR A 171 1.65 14.06 12.67
CA TYR A 171 1.59 14.43 14.08
C TYR A 171 0.27 13.95 14.72
N GLY A 172 0.38 13.31 15.88
CA GLY A 172 -0.78 12.87 16.67
C GLY A 172 -1.40 11.53 16.23
N ILE A 173 -0.76 10.83 15.29
CA ILE A 173 -1.16 9.48 14.87
C ILE A 173 -0.39 8.42 15.69
N THR A 174 -1.07 7.34 16.06
CA THR A 174 -0.48 6.20 16.76
C THR A 174 0.46 5.41 15.85
N ASP A 175 1.46 4.72 16.43
CA ASP A 175 2.39 3.86 15.69
C ASP A 175 1.68 2.80 14.83
N THR A 176 0.44 2.45 15.17
CA THR A 176 -0.42 1.52 14.42
C THR A 176 -0.65 1.93 12.96
N LEU A 177 -0.64 3.23 12.64
CA LEU A 177 -0.87 3.69 11.26
C LEU A 177 0.42 3.74 10.42
N ARG A 178 1.57 3.37 10.99
CA ARG A 178 2.84 3.16 10.27
C ARG A 178 2.90 1.75 9.67
N ASP A 179 1.83 1.38 8.97
CA ASP A 179 1.69 0.11 8.26
C ASP A 179 1.38 0.43 6.79
N PRO A 180 2.05 -0.22 5.82
CA PRO A 180 1.76 0.00 4.40
C PRO A 180 0.29 -0.22 4.04
N ALA A 181 -0.46 -1.05 4.79
CA ALA A 181 -1.89 -1.25 4.60
C ALA A 181 -2.74 0.03 4.80
N TYR A 182 -2.20 1.05 5.48
CA TYR A 182 -2.92 2.31 5.74
C TYR A 182 -2.55 3.45 4.79
N ALA A 183 -1.68 3.22 3.80
CA ALA A 183 -1.22 4.25 2.85
C ALA A 183 -2.36 5.02 2.19
N THR A 184 -3.34 4.34 1.60
CA THR A 184 -4.48 5.00 0.93
C THR A 184 -5.27 5.86 1.91
N SER A 185 -5.66 5.29 3.05
CA SER A 185 -6.53 5.97 4.02
C SER A 185 -5.87 7.21 4.59
N VAL A 186 -4.60 7.09 4.92
CA VAL A 186 -3.78 8.19 5.42
C VAL A 186 -3.55 9.26 4.34
N GLY A 187 -3.23 8.82 3.13
CA GLY A 187 -3.05 9.67 1.97
C GLY A 187 -4.27 10.53 1.64
N LEU A 188 -5.47 9.95 1.76
CA LEU A 188 -6.73 10.66 1.59
C LEU A 188 -6.90 11.79 2.61
N LEU A 189 -6.47 11.58 3.86
CA LEU A 189 -6.51 12.61 4.90
C LEU A 189 -5.53 13.75 4.59
N LEU A 190 -4.28 13.41 4.23
CA LEU A 190 -3.25 14.38 3.85
C LEU A 190 -3.65 15.20 2.63
N TRP A 191 -4.21 14.54 1.62
CA TRP A 191 -4.75 15.23 0.45
C TRP A 191 -5.91 16.15 0.84
N GLY A 192 -6.82 15.67 1.69
CA GLY A 192 -7.94 16.44 2.19
C GLY A 192 -7.53 17.71 2.94
N THR A 193 -6.44 17.68 3.71
CA THR A 193 -5.93 18.87 4.43
C THR A 193 -5.21 19.84 3.48
N LYS A 194 -4.35 19.34 2.58
CA LYS A 194 -3.61 20.14 1.59
C LYS A 194 -4.53 20.92 0.65
N TYR A 195 -5.61 20.29 0.19
CA TYR A 195 -6.52 20.87 -0.80
C TYR A 195 -7.83 21.45 -0.21
N ARG A 196 -8.05 21.38 1.12
CA ARG A 196 -9.12 22.16 1.79
C ARG A 196 -8.78 23.64 1.97
N GLY A 197 -7.54 24.06 1.72
CA GLY A 197 -7.08 25.46 1.87
C GLY A 197 -7.70 26.48 0.91
N THR A 198 -8.44 26.06 -0.12
CA THR A 198 -9.08 26.96 -1.11
C THR A 198 -10.60 26.97 -1.04
N GLN A 199 -11.22 26.10 -0.25
CA GLN A 199 -12.61 26.29 0.15
C GLN A 199 -12.56 27.08 1.45
N THR A 200 -12.49 28.41 1.32
CA THR A 200 -13.02 29.28 2.37
C THR A 200 -14.39 28.73 2.69
N TRP A 201 -14.52 28.07 3.84
CA TRP A 201 -15.81 27.93 4.49
C TRP A 201 -16.23 29.38 4.71
N LYS A 202 -16.98 29.93 3.76
CA LYS A 202 -17.90 31.00 4.03
C LYS A 202 -18.76 30.40 5.12
N SER A 203 -18.33 30.62 6.36
CA SER A 203 -19.18 30.67 7.53
C SER A 203 -20.35 31.53 7.06
N ARG A 204 -21.40 30.84 6.61
CA ARG A 204 -22.67 31.43 6.25
C ARG A 204 -23.00 32.21 7.50
N ARG A 205 -22.88 33.53 7.42
CA ARG A 205 -23.13 34.47 8.50
C ARG A 205 -24.49 34.12 9.10
N PHE A 206 -24.47 33.29 10.14
CA PHE A 206 -25.63 32.96 10.96
C PHE A 206 -25.97 34.14 11.91
N GLY A 207 -25.39 35.32 11.66
CA GLY A 207 -25.51 36.52 12.48
C GLY A 207 -26.24 37.70 11.83
N ILE A 208 -26.64 37.66 10.56
CA ILE A 208 -27.39 38.78 9.94
C ILE A 208 -28.91 38.58 10.06
N GLY A 209 -29.42 37.36 9.86
CA GLY A 209 -30.85 37.07 9.97
C GLY A 209 -31.41 37.25 11.39
N LEU A 210 -30.65 36.83 12.40
CA LEU A 210 -31.08 36.90 13.80
C LEU A 210 -31.11 38.34 14.34
N ARG A 211 -30.19 39.21 13.89
CA ARG A 211 -30.17 40.63 14.27
C ARG A 211 -31.37 41.40 13.70
N HIS A 212 -31.83 41.06 12.49
CA HIS A 212 -33.04 41.65 11.90
C HIS A 212 -34.34 41.14 12.53
N LEU A 213 -34.36 39.90 13.02
CA LEU A 213 -35.51 39.34 13.72
C LEU A 213 -35.67 39.95 15.12
N ILE A 214 -34.55 40.13 15.85
CA ILE A 214 -34.53 40.73 17.19
C ILE A 214 -34.88 42.23 17.14
N SER A 215 -34.51 42.95 16.07
CA SER A 215 -34.90 44.37 15.93
C SER A 215 -36.39 44.56 15.64
N ARG A 216 -37.06 43.56 15.05
CA ARG A 216 -38.51 43.62 14.80
C ARG A 216 -39.35 43.28 16.03
N ILE A 217 -38.87 42.38 16.90
CA ILE A 217 -39.57 42.04 18.14
C ILE A 217 -39.47 43.17 19.19
N LYS A 218 -38.36 43.91 19.21
CA LYS A 218 -38.21 45.07 20.12
C LYS A 218 -39.13 46.25 19.80
N ASN A 219 -39.64 46.37 18.58
CA ASN A 219 -40.59 47.43 18.19
C ASN A 219 -42.06 47.03 18.41
N LEU A 220 -42.35 45.86 19.00
CA LEU A 220 -43.70 45.38 19.30
C LEU A 220 -44.07 45.48 20.79
N PHE A 221 -43.13 45.88 21.65
CA PHE A 221 -43.34 45.96 23.10
C PHE A 221 -42.83 47.28 23.73
N PHE A 222 -42.67 48.34 22.93
CA PHE A 222 -42.65 49.74 23.36
C PHE A 222 -43.28 50.61 22.28
#